data_AF-A0A0R1I157-F1
#
_entry.id   AF-A0A0R1I157-F1
#
_cell.length_a   1.000
_cell.length_b   1.000
_cell.length_c   1.000
_cell.angle_alpha   90.00
_cell.angle_beta   90.00
_cell.angle_gamma   90.00
#
_symmetry.space_group_name_H-M   'P 1'
#
loop_
_entity.id
_entity.type
_entity.pdbx_description
1 polymer ?
#
loop_
_entity_poly.entity_id
_entity_poly.type
_entity_poly.pdbx_seq_one_letter_code
_entity_poly.pdbx_strand_id
1 'polypeptide(L)'
;MIIINLQLRTLRRKRGQTIKQVSDALGGTVSADLLSKYERGEREAGYQVLISLADYYRVSVDEILGHDPKPANTLGQKIRELRLAQNLSMEEFIERIDGKPGKGRSGTVNNWEKGKNRPNKMRLKRIAQIAGVEPDEFLKGGDSSQ
;
A
#
# COMPACT_ATOMS: atom_id res chain seq x y z
N MET A 1 -2.07 -19.34 -6.75
CA MET A 1 -0.73 -19.29 -7.36
C MET A 1 -0.29 -17.84 -7.37
N ILE A 2 0.45 -17.41 -6.35
CA ILE A 2 0.86 -16.00 -6.21
C ILE A 2 2.08 -15.82 -7.11
N ILE A 3 1.88 -15.18 -8.26
CA ILE A 3 2.98 -14.71 -9.10
C ILE A 3 3.57 -13.49 -8.39
N ILE A 4 4.46 -13.71 -7.42
CA ILE A 4 5.40 -12.66 -7.02
C ILE A 4 6.35 -12.54 -8.20
N ASN A 5 6.06 -11.60 -9.10
CA ASN A 5 7.03 -11.17 -10.10
C ASN A 5 8.17 -10.50 -9.32
N LEU A 6 9.21 -11.25 -8.94
CA LEU A 6 10.28 -10.71 -8.13
C LEU A 6 10.96 -9.57 -8.91
N GLN A 7 10.80 -8.35 -8.39
CA GLN A 7 11.52 -7.15 -8.84
C GLN A 7 13.03 -7.39 -8.87
N LEU A 8 13.53 -8.36 -8.12
CA LEU A 8 14.91 -8.83 -8.17
C LEU A 8 15.44 -9.09 -9.59
N ARG A 9 14.66 -9.78 -10.45
CA ARG A 9 15.06 -10.02 -11.85
C ARG A 9 15.10 -8.72 -12.65
N THR A 10 14.16 -7.81 -12.38
CA THR A 10 14.08 -6.49 -13.01
C THR A 10 15.27 -5.62 -12.60
N LEU A 11 15.58 -5.53 -11.31
CA LEU A 11 16.72 -4.79 -10.75
C LEU A 11 18.04 -5.29 -11.34
N ARG A 12 18.23 -6.62 -11.38
CA ARG A 12 19.41 -7.23 -11.99
C ARG A 12 19.55 -6.87 -13.47
N ARG A 13 18.46 -6.99 -14.24
CA ARG A 13 18.45 -6.67 -15.68
C ARG A 13 18.66 -5.18 -15.97
N LYS A 14 18.09 -4.28 -15.15
CA LYS A 14 18.32 -2.83 -15.23
C LYS A 14 19.80 -2.48 -15.08
N ARG A 15 20.52 -3.22 -14.24
CA ARG A 15 21.98 -3.08 -14.08
C ARG A 15 22.81 -3.87 -15.11
N GLY A 16 22.18 -4.58 -16.04
CA GLY A 16 22.87 -5.39 -17.06
C GLY A 16 23.63 -6.60 -16.49
N GLN A 17 23.27 -7.07 -15.29
CA GLN A 17 24.04 -8.08 -14.57
C GLN A 17 23.52 -9.51 -14.84
N THR A 18 24.42 -10.47 -14.87
CA THR A 18 24.10 -11.90 -14.87
C THR A 18 23.82 -12.38 -13.44
N ILE A 19 23.13 -13.50 -13.31
CA ILE A 19 22.87 -14.13 -11.99
C ILE A 19 24.20 -14.44 -11.27
N LYS A 20 25.20 -14.91 -12.03
CA LYS A 20 26.53 -15.20 -11.50
C LYS A 20 27.21 -13.96 -10.95
N GLN A 21 27.21 -12.85 -11.69
CA GLN A 21 27.80 -11.59 -11.21
C GLN A 21 27.19 -11.09 -9.90
N VAL A 22 25.87 -11.23 -9.73
CA VAL A 22 25.20 -10.84 -8.48
C VAL A 22 25.54 -11.80 -7.33
N SER A 23 25.54 -13.11 -7.60
CA SER A 23 25.96 -14.13 -6.64
C SER A 23 27.39 -13.90 -6.15
N ASP A 24 28.31 -13.60 -7.06
CA ASP A 24 29.72 -13.35 -6.77
C ASP A 24 29.88 -12.05 -5.98
N ALA A 25 29.17 -10.98 -6.36
CA ALA A 25 29.22 -9.69 -5.68
C ALA A 25 28.65 -9.74 -4.24
N LEU A 26 27.74 -10.67 -3.95
CA LEU A 26 27.20 -10.89 -2.62
C LEU A 26 28.07 -11.81 -1.75
N GLY A 27 29.28 -12.15 -2.19
CA GLY A 27 30.29 -12.81 -1.37
C GLY A 27 29.87 -14.19 -0.85
N GLY A 28 29.02 -14.91 -1.59
CA GLY A 28 28.51 -16.23 -1.19
C GLY A 28 27.30 -16.19 -0.26
N THR A 29 26.74 -15.02 0.05
CA THR A 29 25.48 -14.89 0.80
C THR A 29 24.31 -15.61 0.11
N VAL A 30 24.33 -15.64 -1.22
CA VAL A 30 23.39 -16.38 -2.05
C VAL A 30 24.14 -16.97 -3.25
N SER A 31 23.90 -18.25 -3.55
CA SER A 31 24.47 -18.89 -4.74
C SER A 31 23.70 -18.55 -6.01
N ALA A 32 24.33 -18.69 -7.17
CA ALA A 32 23.68 -18.41 -8.46
C ALA A 32 22.42 -19.28 -8.69
N ASP A 33 22.45 -20.56 -8.32
CA ASP A 33 21.27 -21.44 -8.40
C ASP A 33 20.15 -20.95 -7.48
N LEU A 34 20.50 -20.58 -6.25
CA LEU A 34 19.54 -20.11 -5.26
C LEU A 34 18.90 -18.77 -5.67
N LEU A 35 19.71 -17.84 -6.17
CA LEU A 35 19.26 -16.57 -6.73
C LEU A 35 18.32 -16.79 -7.93
N SER A 36 18.63 -17.78 -8.77
CA SER A 36 17.82 -18.17 -9.91
C SER A 36 16.43 -18.69 -9.49
N LYS A 37 16.38 -19.51 -8.42
CA LYS A 37 15.12 -20.00 -7.82
C LYS A 37 14.30 -18.86 -7.22
N TYR A 38 14.95 -17.90 -6.56
CA TYR A 38 14.29 -16.69 -6.08
C TYR A 38 13.66 -15.92 -7.23
N GLU A 39 14.40 -15.60 -8.29
CA GLU A 39 13.86 -14.83 -9.43
C GLU A 39 12.70 -15.51 -10.17
N ARG A 40 12.59 -16.84 -10.08
CA ARG A 40 11.47 -17.61 -10.66
C ARG A 40 10.29 -17.80 -9.70
N GLY A 41 10.42 -17.38 -8.44
CA GLY A 41 9.41 -17.61 -7.41
C GLY A 41 9.29 -19.08 -6.97
N GLU A 42 10.28 -19.91 -7.28
CA GLU A 42 10.34 -21.32 -6.86
C GLU A 42 10.74 -21.47 -5.40
N ARG A 43 11.33 -20.42 -4.82
CA ARG A 43 11.73 -20.35 -3.42
C ARG A 43 11.60 -18.93 -2.90
N GLU A 44 11.28 -18.79 -1.62
CA GLU A 44 11.29 -17.51 -0.91
C GLU A 44 12.67 -17.23 -0.30
N ALA A 45 13.11 -15.98 -0.42
CA ALA A 45 14.35 -15.52 0.20
C ALA A 45 14.12 -15.21 1.68
N GLY A 46 15.04 -15.64 2.54
CA GLY A 46 15.02 -15.30 3.96
C GLY A 46 15.43 -13.84 4.20
N TYR A 47 15.14 -13.33 5.40
CA TYR A 47 15.41 -11.95 5.80
C TYR A 47 16.85 -11.48 5.54
N GLN A 48 17.86 -12.28 5.90
CA GLN A 48 19.27 -11.92 5.70
C GLN A 48 19.62 -11.73 4.22
N VAL A 49 19.06 -12.56 3.34
CA VAL A 49 19.26 -12.46 1.89
C VAL A 49 18.56 -11.22 1.35
N LEU A 50 17.34 -10.94 1.81
CA LEU A 50 16.58 -9.76 1.39
C LEU A 50 17.31 -8.45 1.75
N ILE A 51 17.86 -8.35 2.97
CA ILE A 51 18.69 -7.19 3.36
C ILE A 51 19.91 -7.06 2.46
N SER A 52 20.65 -8.15 2.27
CA SER A 52 21.89 -8.12 1.49
C SER A 52 21.63 -7.69 0.04
N LEU A 53 20.51 -8.13 -0.53
CA LEU A 53 20.04 -7.69 -1.84
C LEU A 53 19.60 -6.22 -1.83
N ALA A 54 18.90 -5.77 -0.79
CA ALA A 54 18.44 -4.39 -0.64
C ALA A 54 19.63 -3.43 -0.59
N ASP A 55 20.62 -3.74 0.24
CA ASP A 55 21.87 -2.98 0.36
C ASP A 55 22.65 -2.95 -0.96
N TYR A 56 22.77 -4.11 -1.61
CA TYR A 56 23.47 -4.24 -2.90
C TYR A 56 22.79 -3.42 -4.00
N TYR A 57 21.45 -3.48 -4.11
CA TYR A 57 20.69 -2.73 -5.09
C TYR A 57 20.41 -1.28 -4.69
N ARG A 58 20.72 -0.88 -3.45
CA ARG A 58 20.39 0.42 -2.86
C ARG A 58 18.90 0.75 -2.96
N VAL A 59 18.07 -0.23 -2.61
CA VAL A 59 16.60 -0.15 -2.60
C VAL A 59 16.08 -0.64 -1.25
N SER A 60 14.79 -0.47 -0.97
CA SER A 60 14.19 -1.06 0.23
C SER A 60 13.90 -2.55 0.02
N VAL A 61 13.71 -3.29 1.12
CA VAL A 61 13.22 -4.68 1.06
C VAL A 61 11.84 -4.75 0.41
N ASP A 62 10.95 -3.79 0.69
CA ASP A 62 9.64 -3.67 0.03
C ASP A 62 9.76 -3.61 -1.50
N GLU A 63 10.71 -2.85 -2.03
CA GLU A 63 10.92 -2.75 -3.48
C GLU A 63 11.37 -4.09 -4.09
N ILE A 64 12.22 -4.86 -3.39
CA ILE A 64 12.62 -6.21 -3.84
C ILE A 64 11.44 -7.16 -3.87
N LEU A 65 10.59 -7.10 -2.86
CA LEU A 65 9.39 -7.93 -2.74
C LEU A 65 8.31 -7.53 -3.75
N GLY A 66 8.47 -6.38 -4.43
CA GLY A 66 7.43 -5.82 -5.28
C GLY A 66 6.19 -5.43 -4.48
N HIS A 67 6.38 -5.08 -3.20
CA HIS A 67 5.33 -4.51 -2.38
C HIS A 67 5.14 -3.06 -2.82
N ASP A 68 4.17 -2.83 -3.70
CA ASP A 68 3.66 -1.50 -3.95
C ASP A 68 2.80 -1.12 -2.73
N PRO A 69 3.25 -0.20 -1.86
CA PRO A 69 2.44 0.20 -0.73
C PRO A 69 1.13 0.74 -1.30
N LYS A 70 0.00 0.14 -0.89
CA LYS A 70 -1.33 0.69 -1.24
C LYS A 70 -1.28 2.19 -1.01
N PRO A 71 -1.59 3.02 -2.02
CA PRO A 71 -1.32 4.45 -1.98
C PRO A 71 -1.92 4.98 -0.69
N ALA A 72 -1.08 5.46 0.23
CA ALA A 72 -1.50 5.85 1.58
C ALA A 72 -2.55 6.97 1.60
N ASN A 73 -2.82 7.56 0.44
CA ASN A 73 -3.62 8.77 0.28
C ASN A 73 -5.01 8.51 -0.35
N THR A 74 -5.49 7.26 -0.38
CA THR A 74 -6.84 6.98 -0.88
C THR A 74 -7.90 7.74 -0.07
N LEU A 75 -9.00 8.12 -0.73
CA LEU A 75 -10.15 8.76 -0.06
C LEU A 75 -10.64 7.94 1.16
N GLY A 76 -10.65 6.62 1.05
CA GLY A 76 -11.05 5.73 2.14
C GLY A 76 -10.12 5.81 3.35
N GLN A 77 -8.81 5.85 3.13
CA GLN A 77 -7.83 6.03 4.21
C GLN A 77 -7.95 7.41 4.85
N LYS A 78 -8.10 8.48 4.07
CA LYS A 78 -8.34 9.82 4.61
C LYS A 78 -9.58 9.89 5.50
N ILE A 79 -10.68 9.24 5.07
CA ILE A 79 -11.91 9.14 5.86
C ILE A 79 -11.65 8.40 7.17
N ARG A 80 -10.91 7.28 7.12
CA ARG A 80 -10.55 6.50 8.30
C ARG A 80 -9.69 7.29 9.28
N GLU A 81 -8.65 7.95 8.78
CA GLU A 81 -7.72 8.76 9.58
C GLU A 81 -8.44 9.93 10.24
N LEU A 82 -9.27 10.67 9.49
CA LEU A 82 -10.09 11.74 10.03
C LEU A 82 -11.00 11.23 11.15
N ARG A 83 -11.67 10.09 10.94
CA ARG A 83 -12.53 9.49 11.96
C ARG A 83 -11.75 9.13 13.23
N LEU A 84 -10.60 8.47 13.08
CA LEU A 84 -9.77 8.06 14.21
C LEU A 84 -9.14 9.25 14.94
N ALA A 85 -8.76 10.31 14.22
CA ALA A 85 -8.25 11.55 14.82
C ALA A 85 -9.31 12.26 15.69
N GLN A 86 -10.59 12.01 15.44
CA GLN A 86 -11.70 12.49 16.26
C GLN A 86 -12.08 11.51 17.39
N ASN A 87 -11.38 10.37 17.53
CA ASN A 87 -11.69 9.27 18.44
C ASN A 87 -13.11 8.70 18.27
N LEU A 88 -13.63 8.67 17.04
CA LEU A 88 -14.99 8.21 16.75
C LEU A 88 -15.02 6.77 16.22
N SER A 89 -16.00 5.99 16.66
CA SER A 89 -16.41 4.75 16.00
C SER A 89 -17.04 5.03 14.63
N MET A 90 -17.18 3.99 13.80
CA MET A 90 -17.82 4.12 12.48
C MET A 90 -19.29 4.57 12.60
N GLU A 91 -20.02 4.09 13.62
CA GLU A 91 -21.35 4.57 13.98
C GLU A 91 -21.34 6.07 14.33
N GLU A 92 -20.53 6.49 15.30
CA GLU A 92 -20.55 7.90 15.75
C GLU A 92 -20.14 8.86 14.62
N PHE A 93 -19.23 8.42 13.75
CA PHE A 93 -18.82 9.22 12.60
C PHE A 93 -19.95 9.44 11.59
N ILE A 94 -20.73 8.41 11.26
CA ILE A 94 -21.86 8.57 10.34
C ILE A 94 -23.02 9.34 10.98
N GLU A 95 -23.20 9.23 12.30
CA GLU A 95 -24.14 10.07 13.05
C GLU A 95 -23.74 11.54 12.99
N ARG A 96 -22.46 11.85 13.15
CA ARG A 96 -21.93 13.22 13.02
C ARG A 96 -22.09 13.81 11.62
N ILE A 97 -21.96 12.97 10.58
CA ILE A 97 -22.11 13.39 9.18
C ILE A 97 -23.58 13.63 8.81
N ASP A 98 -24.46 12.69 9.13
CA ASP A 98 -25.87 12.73 8.69
C ASP A 98 -26.79 13.45 9.71
N GLY A 99 -26.31 13.74 10.92
CA GLY A 99 -27.09 14.35 12.00
C GLY A 99 -28.24 13.48 12.50
N LYS A 100 -28.16 12.16 12.28
CA LYS A 100 -29.20 11.19 12.62
C LYS A 100 -28.61 10.10 13.51
N PRO A 101 -29.09 9.92 14.75
CA PRO A 101 -28.67 8.79 15.58
C PRO A 101 -29.24 7.47 15.03
N GLY A 102 -28.57 6.35 15.28
CA GLY A 102 -29.10 5.02 14.97
C GLY A 102 -28.04 3.94 14.82
N LYS A 103 -28.28 2.79 15.46
CA LYS A 103 -27.40 1.61 15.42
C LYS A 103 -27.38 0.95 14.03
N GLY A 104 -26.28 0.27 13.71
CA GLY A 104 -26.15 -0.55 12.49
C GLY A 104 -25.76 0.21 11.24
N ARG A 105 -25.22 1.42 11.38
CA ARG A 105 -24.86 2.30 10.25
C ARG A 105 -23.37 2.34 9.93
N SER A 106 -22.53 1.67 10.71
CA SER A 106 -21.09 1.48 10.41
C SER A 106 -20.83 0.96 9.01
N GLY A 107 -21.71 0.10 8.48
CA GLY A 107 -21.54 -0.49 7.16
C GLY A 107 -21.28 0.54 6.06
N THR A 108 -21.88 1.73 6.18
CA THR A 108 -21.65 2.85 5.25
C THR A 108 -20.20 3.36 5.31
N VAL A 109 -19.71 3.66 6.51
CA VAL A 109 -18.33 4.16 6.72
C VAL A 109 -17.31 3.08 6.39
N ASN A 110 -17.56 1.83 6.79
CA ASN A 110 -16.72 0.69 6.44
C ASN A 110 -16.58 0.50 4.92
N ASN A 111 -17.66 0.72 4.16
CA ASN A 111 -17.60 0.64 2.70
C ASN A 111 -16.76 1.79 2.10
N TRP A 112 -16.84 3.00 2.65
CA TRP A 112 -16.00 4.12 2.25
C TRP A 112 -14.52 3.88 2.57
N GLU A 113 -14.22 3.45 3.80
CA GLU A 113 -12.84 3.21 4.25
C GLU A 113 -12.15 2.07 3.47
N LYS A 114 -12.93 1.08 3.02
CA LYS A 114 -12.44 0.00 2.16
C LYS A 114 -12.45 0.35 0.66
N GLY A 115 -12.93 1.54 0.29
CA GLY A 115 -13.04 1.97 -1.11
C GLY A 115 -14.10 1.22 -1.93
N LYS A 116 -15.05 0.50 -1.29
CA LYS A 116 -16.12 -0.22 -2.00
C LYS A 116 -17.10 0.72 -2.69
N ASN A 117 -17.34 1.88 -2.10
CA ASN A 117 -18.12 2.97 -2.71
C ASN A 117 -17.63 4.33 -2.18
N ARG A 118 -18.05 5.41 -2.84
CA ARG A 118 -17.70 6.79 -2.45
C ARG A 118 -18.87 7.44 -1.68
N PRO A 119 -18.59 8.36 -0.74
CA PRO A 119 -19.61 9.24 -0.18
C PRO A 119 -20.27 10.06 -1.29
N ASN A 120 -21.57 10.34 -1.18
CA ASN A 120 -22.24 11.27 -2.10
C ASN A 120 -21.78 12.72 -1.85
N LYS A 121 -22.09 13.64 -2.77
CA LYS A 121 -21.67 15.05 -2.70
C LYS A 121 -22.00 15.72 -1.36
N MET A 122 -23.18 15.47 -0.81
CA MET A 122 -23.61 16.05 0.46
C MET A 122 -22.76 15.56 1.64
N ARG A 123 -22.55 14.24 1.73
CA ARG A 123 -21.74 13.62 2.80
C ARG A 123 -20.27 13.97 2.65
N LEU A 124 -19.74 14.03 1.43
CA LEU A 124 -18.38 14.47 1.16
C LEU A 124 -18.15 15.91 1.65
N LYS A 125 -19.11 16.82 1.39
CA LYS A 125 -19.04 18.19 1.90
C LYS A 125 -18.99 18.23 3.43
N ARG A 126 -19.76 17.39 4.12
CA ARG A 126 -19.71 17.26 5.59
C ARG A 126 -18.40 16.69 6.09
N ILE A 127 -17.86 15.67 5.43
CA ILE A 127 -16.56 15.09 5.76
C ILE A 127 -15.46 16.14 5.62
N ALA A 128 -15.44 16.90 4.53
CA ALA A 128 -14.49 17.98 4.29
C ALA A 128 -14.60 19.09 5.36
N GLN A 129 -15.82 19.45 5.77
CA GLN A 129 -16.06 20.36 6.89
C GLN A 129 -15.47 19.86 8.21
N ILE A 130 -15.59 18.56 8.50
CA ILE A 130 -14.98 17.95 9.70
C ILE A 130 -13.45 17.99 9.62
N ALA A 131 -12.89 17.84 8.42
CA ALA A 131 -11.45 17.93 8.16
C ALA A 131 -10.92 19.38 8.12
N GLY A 132 -11.80 20.39 8.05
CA GLY A 132 -11.40 21.79 7.94
C GLY A 132 -10.78 22.16 6.58
N VAL A 133 -11.11 21.43 5.51
CA VAL A 133 -10.61 21.66 4.15
C VAL A 133 -11.77 21.74 3.14
N GLU A 134 -11.49 22.20 1.93
CA GLU A 134 -12.49 22.21 0.86
C GLU A 134 -12.76 20.80 0.31
N PRO A 135 -13.98 20.49 -0.17
CA PRO A 135 -14.32 19.16 -0.68
C PRO A 135 -13.41 18.67 -1.80
N ASP A 136 -13.01 19.57 -2.71
CA ASP A 136 -12.13 19.24 -3.83
C ASP A 136 -10.70 18.97 -3.34
N GLU A 137 -10.24 19.68 -2.31
CA GLU A 137 -8.95 19.43 -1.68
C GLU A 137 -8.93 18.09 -0.96
N PHE A 138 -10.01 17.73 -0.28
CA PHE A 138 -10.14 16.43 0.39
C PHE A 138 -10.02 15.26 -0.60
N LEU A 139 -10.51 15.44 -1.83
CA LEU A 139 -10.41 14.44 -2.91
C LEU A 139 -9.00 14.32 -3.51
N LYS A 140 -8.20 15.40 -3.53
CA LYS A 140 -6.85 15.38 -4.15
C LYS A 140 -5.94 14.36 -3.47
N GLY A 141 -5.48 13.36 -4.21
CA GLY A 141 -4.67 12.24 -3.70
C GLY A 141 -5.38 10.89 -3.69
N GLY A 142 -6.70 10.85 -3.89
CA GLY A 142 -7.49 9.63 -4.01
C GLY A 142 -7.88 9.23 -5.45
N ASP A 143 -7.56 10.07 -6.44
CA ASP A 143 -7.78 9.80 -7.86
C ASP A 143 -6.44 9.58 -8.56
N SER A 144 -5.89 8.39 -8.39
CA SER A 144 -5.17 7.73 -9.47
C SER A 144 -6.17 6.83 -10.19
N SER A 145 -6.99 7.43 -11.04
CA SER A 145 -7.76 6.73 -12.07
C SER A 145 -7.44 7.37 -13.40
N GLN A 146 -6.38 6.86 -14.02
CA GLN A 146 -6.40 6.51 -15.43
C GLN A 146 -6.36 4.98 -15.50
#